data_AF-A0A6M0LAT9-F1
#
_entry.id   AF-A0A6M0LAT9-F1
#
_cell.length_a   1.000
_cell.length_b   1.000
_cell.length_c   1.000
_cell.angle_alpha   90.00
_cell.angle_beta   90.00
_cell.angle_gamma   90.00
#
_symmetry.space_group_name_H-M   'P 1'
#
loop_
_entity.id
_entity.type
_entity.pdbx_description
1 polymer ?
#
loop_
_entity_poly.entity_id
_entity_poly.type
_entity_poly.pdbx_seq_one_letter_code
_entity_poly.pdbx_strand_id
1 'polypeptide(L)'
;MRDWRIQQLKYYLNLPKEIALLELKIKSVSAYFYATHSIVGNGVYDDALQKYQRALSVEYCVTDIIGTEKAYEIEKNKLIRRLKLFNEGFTDDEIKRLSVDLYADLELLEKAFDWLDELEYYHEAQNEERKEDKNIVDDEMKAKVNNLESELFKLFGV
;
A
#
# COMPACT_ATOMS: atom_id res chain seq x y z
N MET A 1 10.48 6.36 -24.98
CA MET A 1 11.52 6.34 -23.92
C MET A 1 11.47 7.60 -23.05
N ARG A 2 11.42 8.82 -23.61
CA ARG A 2 11.35 10.05 -22.78
C ARG A 2 10.02 10.22 -22.01
N ASP A 3 8.90 9.79 -22.58
CA ASP A 3 7.57 9.94 -21.95
C ASP A 3 7.37 9.12 -20.66
N TRP A 4 7.95 7.92 -20.56
CA TRP A 4 7.82 7.11 -19.35
C TRP A 4 8.57 7.74 -18.17
N ARG A 5 9.78 8.27 -18.41
CA ARG A 5 10.59 8.94 -17.38
C ARG A 5 9.89 10.18 -16.86
N ILE A 6 9.23 10.95 -17.73
CA ILE A 6 8.43 12.11 -17.32
C ILE A 6 7.25 11.67 -16.45
N GLN A 7 6.57 10.58 -16.80
CA GLN A 7 5.47 10.05 -15.99
C GLN A 7 5.97 9.57 -14.62
N GLN A 8 7.10 8.88 -14.58
CA GLN A 8 7.71 8.44 -13.32
C GLN A 8 8.15 9.61 -12.46
N LEU A 9 8.82 10.60 -13.04
CA LEU A 9 9.21 11.80 -12.31
C LEU A 9 8.00 12.50 -11.68
N LYS A 10 6.90 12.64 -12.44
CA LYS A 10 5.63 13.16 -11.93
C LYS A 10 5.07 12.33 -10.78
N TYR A 11 5.15 11.00 -10.88
CA TYR A 11 4.73 10.10 -9.81
C TYR A 11 5.55 10.34 -8.54
N TYR A 12 6.89 10.36 -8.63
CA TYR A 12 7.77 10.61 -7.48
C TYR A 12 7.51 11.99 -6.85
N LEU A 13 7.36 13.03 -7.67
CA LEU A 13 7.00 14.38 -7.20
C LEU A 13 5.61 14.45 -6.54
N ASN A 14 4.71 13.52 -6.87
CA ASN A 14 3.37 13.44 -6.28
C ASN A 14 3.28 12.57 -5.01
N LEU A 15 4.30 11.75 -4.72
CA LEU A 15 4.33 10.88 -3.54
C LEU A 15 3.98 11.57 -2.21
N PRO A 16 4.43 12.81 -1.91
CA PRO A 16 4.04 13.48 -0.67
C PRO A 16 2.52 13.64 -0.52
N LYS A 17 1.81 13.92 -1.62
CA LYS A 17 0.35 14.04 -1.62
C LYS A 17 -0.33 12.68 -1.44
N GLU A 18 0.18 11.64 -2.08
CA GLU A 18 -0.34 10.27 -1.93
C GLU A 18 -0.16 9.75 -0.51
N ILE A 19 1.00 10.00 0.11
CA ILE A 19 1.26 9.67 1.52
C ILE A 19 0.26 10.37 2.43
N ALA A 20 0.06 11.68 2.26
CA ALA A 20 -0.91 12.44 3.05
C ALA A 20 -2.35 11.91 2.87
N LEU A 21 -2.72 11.50 1.66
CA LEU A 21 -4.02 10.90 1.38
C LEU A 21 -4.19 9.54 2.07
N LEU A 22 -3.15 8.70 2.09
CA LEU A 22 -3.17 7.43 2.84
C LEU A 22 -3.30 7.67 4.34
N GLU A 23 -2.63 8.68 4.89
CA GLU A 23 -2.77 9.04 6.31
C GLU A 23 -4.19 9.46 6.68
N LEU A 24 -4.86 10.22 5.80
CA LEU A 24 -6.27 10.56 5.96
C LEU A 24 -7.15 9.31 5.89
N LYS A 25 -6.89 8.43 4.91
CA LYS A 25 -7.63 7.17 4.78
C LYS A 25 -7.53 6.32 6.04
N ILE A 26 -6.32 6.08 6.55
CA ILE A 26 -6.07 5.31 7.79
C ILE A 26 -6.90 5.86 8.95
N LYS A 27 -6.88 7.19 9.17
CA LYS A 27 -7.64 7.83 10.25
C LYS A 27 -9.16 7.71 10.09
N SER A 28 -9.64 7.45 8.88
CA SER A 28 -11.07 7.40 8.55
C SER A 28 -11.65 6.00 8.40
N VAL A 29 -10.82 4.93 8.43
CA VAL A 29 -11.27 3.56 8.12
C VAL A 29 -12.43 3.12 9.01
N SER A 30 -12.27 3.20 10.33
CA SER A 30 -13.30 2.77 11.27
C SER A 30 -14.59 3.58 11.13
N ALA A 31 -14.50 4.91 11.02
CA ALA A 31 -15.65 5.79 10.83
C ALA A 31 -16.40 5.48 9.53
N TYR A 32 -15.67 5.29 8.43
CA TYR A 32 -16.25 4.91 7.15
C TYR A 32 -16.88 3.51 7.21
N PHE A 33 -16.22 2.56 7.86
CA PHE A 33 -16.72 1.20 8.02
C PHE A 33 -18.06 1.21 8.75
N TYR A 34 -18.16 1.88 9.91
CA TYR A 34 -19.41 1.96 10.68
C TYR A 34 -20.51 2.77 10.00
N ALA A 35 -20.16 3.75 9.14
CA ALA A 35 -21.15 4.48 8.35
C ALA A 35 -21.72 3.62 7.20
N THR A 36 -20.97 2.64 6.73
CA THR A 36 -21.32 1.81 5.57
C THR A 36 -21.71 0.39 5.92
N HIS A 37 -21.64 -0.03 7.19
CA HIS A 37 -21.95 -1.38 7.65
C HIS A 37 -22.90 -1.37 8.85
N SER A 38 -23.87 -2.30 8.84
CA SER A 38 -24.76 -2.51 10.00
C SER A 38 -24.15 -3.51 10.98
N ILE A 39 -23.94 -3.07 12.22
CA ILE A 39 -23.45 -3.89 13.34
C ILE A 39 -24.61 -4.44 14.20
N VAL A 40 -25.76 -3.77 14.17
CA VAL A 40 -26.91 -4.10 15.03
C VAL A 40 -27.95 -4.86 14.23
N GLY A 41 -28.33 -6.04 14.72
CA GLY A 41 -29.07 -7.08 14.02
C GLY A 41 -30.39 -6.64 13.38
N ASN A 42 -30.39 -6.53 12.05
CA ASN A 42 -31.29 -7.17 11.10
C ASN A 42 -30.82 -6.78 9.69
N GLY A 43 -31.09 -7.64 8.70
CA GLY A 43 -30.75 -7.33 7.32
C GLY A 43 -31.52 -6.10 6.84
N VAL A 44 -30.83 -5.01 6.49
CA VAL A 44 -31.45 -3.84 5.88
C VAL A 44 -31.44 -4.04 4.37
N TYR A 45 -32.60 -3.96 3.73
CA TYR A 45 -32.68 -3.94 2.27
C TYR A 45 -32.46 -2.51 1.79
N ASP A 46 -31.46 -2.31 0.94
CA ASP A 46 -31.25 -1.07 0.21
C ASP A 46 -32.04 -1.17 -1.10
N ASP A 47 -33.15 -0.45 -1.19
CA ASP A 47 -34.02 -0.39 -2.38
C ASP A 47 -33.30 0.22 -3.59
N ALA A 48 -32.37 1.15 -3.38
CA ALA A 48 -31.66 1.84 -4.46
C ALA A 48 -30.57 0.95 -5.06
N LEU A 49 -29.89 0.16 -4.23
CA LEU A 49 -28.86 -0.79 -4.67
C LEU A 49 -29.40 -2.21 -4.91
N GLN A 50 -30.69 -2.44 -4.63
CA GLN A 50 -31.36 -3.75 -4.66
C GLN A 50 -30.59 -4.84 -3.91
N LYS A 51 -29.99 -4.50 -2.76
CA LYS A 51 -29.09 -5.39 -2.01
C LYS A 51 -29.48 -5.45 -0.54
N TYR A 52 -29.28 -6.63 0.06
CA TYR A 52 -29.37 -6.80 1.51
C TYR A 52 -28.03 -6.53 2.16
N GLN A 53 -28.03 -5.64 3.14
CA GLN A 53 -26.95 -5.49 4.09
C GLN A 53 -27.28 -6.30 5.34
N ARG A 54 -26.64 -7.45 5.48
CA ARG A 54 -26.78 -8.30 6.67
C ARG A 54 -25.90 -7.77 7.80
N ALA A 55 -26.34 -8.00 9.04
CA ALA A 55 -25.51 -7.73 10.19
C ALA A 55 -24.23 -8.57 10.12
N LEU A 56 -23.10 -7.93 10.32
CA LEU A 56 -21.79 -8.58 10.39
C LEU A 56 -21.48 -8.95 11.84
N SER A 57 -20.73 -10.03 12.05
CA SER A 57 -20.25 -10.35 13.40
C SER A 57 -19.24 -9.29 13.85
N VAL A 58 -19.17 -9.05 15.16
CA VAL A 58 -18.26 -8.05 15.72
C VAL A 58 -16.81 -8.42 15.41
N GLU A 59 -16.48 -9.71 15.48
CA GLU A 59 -15.16 -10.25 15.16
C GLU A 59 -14.78 -9.92 13.71
N TYR A 60 -15.68 -10.17 12.76
CA TYR A 60 -15.46 -9.85 11.36
C TYR A 60 -15.21 -8.35 11.15
N CYS A 61 -16.07 -7.49 11.72
CA CYS A 61 -15.93 -6.04 11.63
C CYS A 61 -14.57 -5.55 12.12
N VAL A 62 -14.15 -6.03 13.29
CA VAL A 62 -12.84 -5.66 13.87
C VAL A 62 -11.70 -6.14 12.99
N THR A 63 -11.77 -7.37 12.47
CA THR A 63 -10.73 -7.89 11.58
C THR A 63 -10.64 -7.11 10.27
N ASP A 64 -11.77 -6.68 9.70
CA ASP A 64 -11.78 -5.93 8.44
C ASP A 64 -11.23 -4.52 8.60
N ILE A 65 -11.61 -3.82 9.69
CA ILE A 65 -11.05 -2.50 10.04
C ILE A 65 -9.53 -2.60 10.21
N ILE A 66 -9.06 -3.49 11.08
CA ILE A 66 -7.62 -3.65 11.37
C ILE A 66 -6.86 -4.08 10.10
N GLY A 67 -7.43 -5.01 9.33
CA GLY A 67 -6.85 -5.48 8.07
C GLY A 67 -6.68 -4.34 7.07
N THR A 68 -7.72 -3.51 6.91
CA THR A 68 -7.71 -2.37 6.00
C THR A 68 -6.73 -1.29 6.45
N GLU A 69 -6.72 -0.94 7.75
CA GLU A 69 -5.75 0.00 8.33
C GLU A 69 -4.32 -0.47 8.09
N LYS A 70 -4.02 -1.74 8.38
CA LYS A 70 -2.69 -2.32 8.14
C LYS A 70 -2.30 -2.33 6.67
N ALA A 71 -3.24 -2.62 5.76
CA ALA A 71 -2.98 -2.58 4.33
C ALA A 71 -2.54 -1.19 3.88
N TYR A 72 -3.27 -0.14 4.31
CA TYR A 72 -2.88 1.24 4.03
C TYR A 72 -1.57 1.64 4.70
N GLU A 73 -1.29 1.17 5.93
CA GLU A 73 0.01 1.43 6.58
C GLU A 73 1.18 0.80 5.81
N ILE A 74 1.03 -0.43 5.35
CA ILE A 74 2.05 -1.12 4.53
C ILE A 74 2.30 -0.34 3.25
N GLU A 75 1.24 0.09 2.56
CA GLU A 75 1.34 0.89 1.35
C GLU A 75 2.02 2.24 1.62
N LYS A 76 1.59 2.96 2.67
CA LYS A 76 2.18 4.23 3.09
C LYS A 76 3.68 4.07 3.37
N ASN A 77 4.06 3.05 4.13
CA ASN A 77 5.46 2.80 4.46
C ASN A 77 6.31 2.50 3.22
N LYS A 78 5.74 1.82 2.22
CA LYS A 78 6.40 1.61 0.92
C LYS A 78 6.63 2.94 0.20
N LEU A 79 5.62 3.82 0.15
CA LEU A 79 5.74 5.13 -0.49
C LEU A 79 6.74 6.05 0.25
N ILE A 80 6.74 6.05 1.58
CA ILE A 80 7.71 6.82 2.38
C ILE A 80 9.15 6.40 2.06
N ARG A 81 9.41 5.08 1.96
CA ARG A 81 10.75 4.57 1.60
C ARG A 81 11.16 5.02 0.20
N ARG A 82 10.25 4.97 -0.77
CA ARG A 82 10.49 5.45 -2.14
C ARG A 82 10.79 6.94 -2.17
N LEU A 83 10.00 7.74 -1.48
CA LEU A 83 10.19 9.19 -1.40
C LEU A 83 11.53 9.52 -0.74
N LYS A 84 11.92 8.80 0.32
CA LYS A 84 13.21 8.99 0.98
C LYS A 84 14.37 8.77 0.00
N LEU A 85 14.39 7.64 -0.71
CA LEU A 85 15.43 7.34 -1.70
C LEU A 85 15.44 8.36 -2.84
N PHE A 86 14.27 8.80 -3.30
CA PHE A 86 14.18 9.85 -4.30
C PHE A 86 14.82 11.16 -3.84
N ASN A 87 14.50 11.59 -2.61
CA ASN A 87 15.04 12.83 -2.03
C ASN A 87 16.56 12.78 -1.78
N GLU A 88 17.19 11.60 -1.70
CA GLU A 88 18.64 11.50 -1.54
C GLU A 88 19.42 12.00 -2.77
N GLY A 89 18.79 12.02 -3.96
CA GLY A 89 19.41 12.50 -5.21
C GLY A 89 19.33 14.01 -5.45
N PHE A 90 18.55 14.74 -4.64
CA PHE A 90 18.24 16.16 -4.90
C PHE A 90 18.20 16.99 -3.62
N THR A 91 18.44 18.29 -3.79
CA THR A 91 18.15 19.30 -2.79
C THR A 91 16.66 19.69 -2.81
N ASP A 92 16.16 20.26 -1.70
CA ASP A 92 14.78 20.76 -1.62
C ASP A 92 14.45 21.79 -2.70
N ASP A 93 15.43 22.62 -3.10
CA ASP A 93 15.26 23.63 -4.13
C ASP A 93 15.19 23.03 -5.53
N GLU A 94 15.98 21.99 -5.82
CA GLU A 94 15.89 21.23 -7.07
C GLU A 94 14.53 20.53 -7.20
N ILE A 95 14.04 19.90 -6.12
CA ILE A 95 12.71 19.27 -6.10
C ILE A 95 11.62 20.31 -6.34
N LYS A 96 11.70 21.49 -5.70
CA LYS A 96 10.75 22.58 -5.94
C LYS A 96 10.76 23.03 -7.40
N ARG A 97 11.94 23.22 -8.00
CA ARG A 97 12.05 23.60 -9.43
C ARG A 97 11.40 22.55 -10.33
N LEU A 98 11.76 21.28 -10.16
CA LEU A 98 11.17 20.16 -10.89
C LEU A 98 9.64 20.07 -10.70
N SER A 99 9.12 20.45 -9.53
CA SER A 99 7.68 20.45 -9.26
C SER A 99 6.90 21.60 -9.92
N VAL A 100 7.56 22.73 -10.18
CA VAL A 100 6.94 23.94 -10.74
C VAL A 100 6.98 23.91 -12.26
N ASP A 101 8.15 23.62 -12.84
CA ASP A 101 8.32 23.48 -14.29
C ASP A 101 9.39 22.45 -14.61
N LEU A 102 8.94 21.26 -15.03
CA LEU A 102 9.77 20.13 -15.42
C LEU A 102 10.76 20.45 -16.55
N TYR A 103 10.43 21.40 -17.42
CA TYR A 103 11.22 21.68 -18.63
C TYR A 103 12.03 22.97 -18.55
N ALA A 104 11.91 23.74 -17.47
CA ALA A 104 12.63 25.00 -17.29
C ALA A 104 14.15 24.80 -17.16
N ASP A 105 14.57 23.64 -16.66
CA ASP A 105 15.96 23.32 -16.39
C ASP A 105 16.27 21.92 -16.97
N LEU A 106 16.77 21.91 -18.22
CA LEU A 106 17.05 20.69 -18.96
C LEU A 106 18.17 19.85 -18.32
N GLU A 107 19.18 20.49 -17.74
CA GLU A 107 20.27 19.80 -17.04
C GLU A 107 19.75 19.10 -15.78
N LEU A 108 18.91 19.80 -15.00
CA LEU A 108 18.27 19.21 -13.84
C LEU A 108 17.30 18.08 -14.23
N LEU A 109 16.60 18.21 -15.35
CA LEU A 109 15.72 17.16 -15.88
C LEU A 109 16.51 15.91 -16.30
N GLU A 110 17.66 16.08 -16.97
CA GLU A 110 18.54 14.97 -17.35
C GLU A 110 19.12 14.28 -16.11
N LYS A 111 19.62 15.04 -15.15
CA LYS A 111 20.04 14.51 -13.83
C LYS A 111 18.91 13.72 -13.17
N ALA A 112 17.67 14.23 -13.25
CA ALA A 112 16.52 13.55 -12.67
C ALA A 112 16.18 12.23 -13.37
N PHE A 113 16.38 12.16 -14.69
CA PHE A 113 16.22 10.93 -15.45
C PHE A 113 17.28 9.88 -15.10
N ASP A 114 18.54 10.28 -14.98
CA ASP A 114 19.62 9.35 -14.61
C ASP A 114 19.38 8.77 -13.21
N TRP A 115 18.97 9.61 -12.24
CA TRP A 115 18.63 9.15 -10.90
C TRP A 115 17.41 8.23 -10.88
N LEU A 116 16.39 8.49 -11.71
CA LEU A 116 15.24 7.60 -11.82
C LEU A 116 15.60 6.22 -12.34
N ASP A 117 16.47 6.16 -13.35
CA ASP A 117 16.95 4.88 -13.88
C ASP A 117 17.69 4.08 -12.79
N GLU A 118 18.52 4.74 -11.96
CA GLU A 118 19.18 4.11 -10.81
C GLU A 118 18.16 3.59 -9.79
N LEU A 119 17.16 4.41 -9.41
CA LEU A 119 16.12 4.01 -8.47
C LEU A 119 15.30 2.82 -8.97
N GLU A 120 14.96 2.78 -10.25
CA GLU A 120 14.23 1.65 -10.85
C GLU A 120 15.08 0.39 -10.81
N TYR A 121 16.36 0.47 -11.16
CA TYR A 121 17.28 -0.66 -11.04
C TYR A 121 17.36 -1.18 -9.59
N TYR A 122 17.51 -0.29 -8.60
CA TYR A 122 17.51 -0.68 -7.18
C TYR A 122 16.20 -1.34 -6.75
N HIS A 123 15.06 -0.85 -7.24
CA HIS A 123 13.76 -1.42 -6.93
C HIS A 123 13.52 -2.78 -7.59
N GLU A 124 13.98 -2.96 -8.82
CA GLU A 124 13.91 -4.25 -9.52
C GLU A 124 14.75 -5.30 -8.82
N ALA A 125 16.02 -5.00 -8.51
CA ALA A 125 16.91 -5.90 -7.78
C ALA A 125 16.31 -6.33 -6.42
N GLN A 126 15.78 -5.38 -5.65
CA GLN A 126 15.15 -5.70 -4.36
C GLN A 126 13.87 -6.53 -4.51
N ASN A 127 13.12 -6.36 -5.61
CA ASN A 127 11.93 -7.16 -5.86
C ASN A 127 12.27 -8.58 -6.28
N GLU A 128 13.38 -8.78 -6.99
CA GLU A 128 13.89 -10.11 -7.34
C GLU A 128 14.33 -10.88 -6.09
N GLU A 129 15.14 -10.27 -5.22
CA GLU A 129 15.53 -10.86 -3.93
C GLU A 129 14.30 -11.26 -3.09
N ARG A 130 13.29 -10.38 -2.99
CA ARG A 130 12.05 -10.71 -2.25
C ARG A 130 11.22 -11.80 -2.90
N LYS A 131 11.27 -11.97 -4.23
CA LYS A 131 10.56 -13.07 -4.91
C LYS A 131 11.26 -14.40 -4.61
N GLU A 132 12.58 -14.40 -4.57
CA GLU A 132 13.36 -15.56 -4.14
C GLU A 132 13.05 -15.92 -2.68
N ASP A 133 13.03 -14.94 -1.76
CA ASP A 133 12.67 -15.15 -0.36
C ASP A 133 11.24 -15.69 -0.16
N LYS A 134 10.26 -15.22 -0.96
CA LYS A 134 8.87 -15.72 -0.90
C LYS A 134 8.71 -17.15 -1.41
N ASN A 135 9.60 -17.59 -2.29
CA ASN A 135 9.64 -19.00 -2.73
C ASN A 135 10.22 -19.91 -1.65
N ILE A 136 10.91 -19.33 -0.66
CA ILE A 136 11.34 -19.99 0.58
C ILE A 136 10.24 -19.77 1.62
N VAL A 137 9.05 -20.31 1.40
CA VAL A 137 8.19 -20.60 2.54
C VAL A 137 8.89 -21.73 3.29
N ASP A 138 9.61 -21.35 4.34
CA ASP A 138 10.35 -22.23 5.24
C ASP A 138 9.50 -23.47 5.54
N ASP A 139 9.99 -24.64 5.14
CA ASP A 139 9.26 -25.89 5.28
C ASP A 139 8.92 -26.18 6.75
N GLU A 140 9.68 -25.60 7.70
CA GLU A 140 9.34 -25.58 9.12
C GLU A 140 8.06 -24.79 9.44
N MET A 141 7.85 -23.62 8.83
CA MET A 141 6.61 -22.85 9.05
C MET A 141 5.39 -23.58 8.49
N LYS A 142 5.50 -24.22 7.32
CA LYS A 142 4.42 -25.07 6.77
C LYS A 142 4.12 -26.24 7.69
N ALA A 143 5.15 -26.94 8.17
CA ALA A 143 4.99 -28.05 9.08
C ALA A 143 4.32 -27.61 10.39
N LYS A 144 4.67 -26.43 10.91
CA LYS A 144 4.08 -25.87 12.13
C LYS A 144 2.61 -25.49 11.95
N VAL A 145 2.23 -24.89 10.82
CA VAL A 145 0.83 -24.59 10.50
C VAL A 145 0.01 -25.87 10.38
N ASN A 146 0.50 -26.87 9.62
CA ASN A 146 -0.18 -28.16 9.47
C ASN A 146 -0.39 -28.88 10.82
N ASN A 147 0.57 -28.76 11.73
CA ASN A 147 0.48 -29.35 13.06
C ASN A 147 -0.56 -28.63 13.94
N LEU A 148 -0.60 -27.29 13.89
CA LEU A 148 -1.62 -26.49 14.57
C LEU A 148 -3.03 -26.76 14.02
N GLU A 149 -3.18 -26.88 12.71
CA GLU A 149 -4.45 -27.28 12.08
C GLU A 149 -4.90 -28.67 12.55
N SER A 150 -3.95 -29.62 12.65
CA SER A 150 -4.23 -30.97 13.15
C SER A 150 -4.63 -30.98 14.63
N GLU A 151 -4.01 -30.14 15.47
CA GLU A 151 -4.40 -29.98 16.87
C GLU A 151 -5.77 -29.34 17.03
N LEU A 152 -6.06 -28.29 16.25
CA LEU A 152 -7.38 -27.65 16.23
C LEU A 152 -8.48 -28.61 15.78
N PHE A 153 -8.21 -29.43 14.74
CA PHE A 153 -9.14 -30.47 14.29
C PHE A 153 -9.44 -31.49 15.40
N LYS A 154 -8.43 -31.93 16.16
CA LYS A 154 -8.62 -32.85 17.29
C LYS A 154 -9.42 -32.22 18.45
N LEU A 155 -9.25 -30.92 18.68
CA LEU A 155 -9.89 -30.21 19.79
C LEU A 155 -11.34 -29.81 19.49
N PHE A 156 -11.64 -29.44 18.23
CA PHE A 156 -12.91 -28.82 17.87
C PHE A 156 -13.73 -29.62 16.84
N GLY A 157 -13.17 -30.68 16.24
CA GLY A 157 -13.90 -31.69 15.49
C GLY A 157 -14.72 -31.16 14.30
N VAL A 158 -14.23 -30.13 13.59
CA VAL A 158 -14.82 -29.70 12.31
C VAL A 158 -14.47 -30.69 11.23
#